data_AF-A0A4Z0AD79-F1
#
_entry.id   AF-A0A4Z0AD79-F1
#
_cell.length_a   1.000
_cell.length_b   1.000
_cell.length_c   1.000
_cell.angle_alpha   90.00
_cell.angle_beta   90.00
_cell.angle_gamma   90.00
#
_symmetry.space_group_name_H-M   'P 1'
#
loop_
_entity.id
_entity.type
_entity.pdbx_description
1 polymer ?
#
loop_
_entity_poly.entity_id
_entity_poly.type
_entity_poly.pdbx_seq_one_letter_code
_entity_poly.pdbx_strand_id
1 'polypeptide(L)'
;LDELPEMTPSLEAFARLPLWDFEKSWEFIQSHRDVVVPGASDALLVAAFTAQSNGDAKLAKQAVHQSLLLQYGDKLGKDGLRLFFQRMVQGGQAAHKIFRKDVEDTYAHVVRRVEITKQEEAAGQEQIQLVAENPETVISFNVPDGPPPEQLQLEGPGTENMDIEEVRKALQMRWDLFQSLAPPLQEALKTGELEKVNQVLGAMSIPEAENAVRMLDMGGILSFAEEGIRDETGKADEADEEEVD
;
A
#
# COMPACT_ATOMS: atom_id res chain seq x y z
N LEU A 1 -13.85 10.66 16.94
CA LEU A 1 -14.57 10.01 15.84
C LEU A 1 -14.49 11.00 14.71
N ASP A 2 -13.48 10.87 13.84
CA ASP A 2 -13.48 11.64 12.61
C ASP A 2 -14.68 11.17 11.79
N GLU A 3 -15.56 12.10 11.43
CA GLU A 3 -16.71 11.80 10.57
C GLU A 3 -16.18 11.27 9.24
N LEU A 4 -16.73 10.14 8.78
CA LEU A 4 -16.40 9.62 7.46
C LEU A 4 -16.76 10.67 6.42
N PRO A 5 -15.87 10.96 5.46
CA PRO A 5 -16.10 12.01 4.48
C PRO A 5 -17.33 11.69 3.62
N GLU A 6 -18.32 12.58 3.61
CA GLU A 6 -19.60 12.35 2.95
C GLU A 6 -19.64 12.87 1.51
N MET A 7 -20.32 12.13 0.63
CA MET A 7 -20.59 12.55 -0.74
C MET A 7 -21.69 13.63 -0.77
N THR A 8 -21.30 14.86 -1.07
CA THR A 8 -22.24 15.96 -1.35
C THR A 8 -22.87 15.81 -2.74
N PRO A 9 -24.01 16.47 -3.03
CA PRO A 9 -24.59 16.47 -4.38
C PRO A 9 -23.64 16.98 -5.46
N SER A 10 -22.77 17.94 -5.14
CA SER A 10 -21.76 18.46 -6.06
C SER A 10 -20.63 17.44 -6.31
N LEU A 11 -20.18 16.72 -5.27
CA LEU A 11 -19.20 15.63 -5.43
C LEU A 11 -19.78 14.48 -6.24
N GLU A 12 -21.05 14.17 -6.04
CA GLU A 12 -21.80 13.19 -6.82
C GLU A 12 -21.89 13.55 -8.31
N ALA A 13 -22.12 14.82 -8.63
CA ALA A 13 -22.13 15.31 -10.00
C ALA A 13 -20.71 15.30 -10.59
N PHE A 14 -19.71 15.71 -9.81
CA PHE A 14 -18.30 15.71 -10.19
C PHE A 14 -17.84 14.28 -10.53
N ALA A 15 -18.13 13.30 -9.67
CA ALA A 15 -17.79 11.88 -9.84
C ALA A 15 -18.31 11.27 -11.14
N ARG A 16 -19.37 11.83 -11.75
CA ARG A 16 -19.98 11.32 -12.99
C ARG A 16 -19.41 11.97 -14.25
N LEU A 17 -18.50 12.94 -14.12
CA LEU A 17 -17.88 13.61 -15.27
C LEU A 17 -17.06 12.64 -16.13
N PRO A 18 -16.93 12.90 -17.44
CA PRO A 18 -16.18 12.03 -18.34
C PRO A 18 -14.72 11.87 -17.90
N LEU A 19 -14.20 10.65 -18.06
CA LEU A 19 -12.76 10.40 -17.90
C LEU A 19 -11.97 11.22 -18.92
N TRP A 20 -10.81 11.72 -18.51
CA TRP A 20 -9.81 12.37 -19.38
C TRP A 20 -10.25 13.70 -20.02
N ASP A 21 -11.48 14.16 -19.76
CA ASP A 21 -11.96 15.48 -20.15
C ASP A 21 -11.56 16.49 -19.06
N PHE A 22 -10.27 16.85 -19.07
CA PHE A 22 -9.67 17.74 -18.08
C PHE A 22 -10.29 19.14 -18.12
N GLU A 23 -10.70 19.62 -19.29
CA GLU A 23 -11.38 20.92 -19.45
C GLU A 23 -12.73 20.91 -18.72
N LYS A 24 -13.59 19.91 -18.98
CA LYS A 24 -14.87 19.81 -18.26
C LYS A 24 -14.70 19.67 -16.75
N SER A 25 -13.73 18.87 -16.31
CA SER A 25 -13.46 18.69 -14.88
C SER A 25 -12.99 19.99 -14.24
N TRP A 26 -12.16 20.77 -14.95
CA TRP A 26 -11.70 22.08 -14.50
C TRP A 26 -12.83 23.12 -14.45
N GLU A 27 -13.64 23.21 -15.50
CA GLU A 27 -14.80 24.10 -15.56
C GLU A 27 -15.77 23.83 -14.40
N PHE A 28 -16.03 22.55 -14.10
CA PHE A 28 -16.88 22.14 -12.99
C PHE A 28 -16.32 22.60 -11.64
N ILE A 29 -15.02 22.39 -11.38
CA ILE A 29 -14.37 22.85 -10.15
C ILE A 29 -14.44 24.38 -10.03
N GLN A 30 -14.33 25.11 -11.14
CA GLN A 30 -14.44 26.57 -11.14
C GLN A 30 -15.84 27.04 -10.73
N SER A 31 -16.90 26.34 -11.15
CA SER A 31 -18.30 26.65 -10.81
C SER A 31 -18.75 26.07 -9.46
N HIS A 32 -18.09 25.02 -8.97
CA HIS A 32 -18.44 24.30 -7.75
C HIS A 32 -17.22 24.17 -6.83
N ARG A 33 -16.84 25.26 -6.18
CA ARG A 33 -15.68 25.28 -5.27
C ARG A 33 -15.85 24.39 -4.04
N ASP A 34 -17.09 24.04 -3.73
CA ASP A 34 -17.48 23.12 -2.66
C ASP A 34 -17.08 21.66 -2.90
N VAL A 35 -16.58 21.30 -4.09
CA VAL A 35 -15.95 19.98 -4.32
C VAL A 35 -14.47 19.93 -3.94
N VAL A 36 -13.85 21.08 -3.65
CA VAL A 36 -12.45 21.17 -3.21
C VAL A 36 -12.44 21.52 -1.74
N VAL A 37 -12.74 20.52 -0.91
CA VAL A 37 -12.78 20.62 0.55
C VAL A 37 -12.00 19.45 1.17
N PRO A 38 -11.51 19.59 2.42
CA PRO A 38 -10.86 18.49 3.11
C PRO A 38 -11.75 17.23 3.11
N GLY A 39 -11.16 16.08 2.78
CA GLY A 39 -11.86 14.79 2.70
C GLY A 39 -12.63 14.53 1.39
N ALA A 40 -12.72 15.50 0.47
CA ALA A 40 -13.42 15.31 -0.81
C ALA A 40 -12.81 14.19 -1.68
N SER A 41 -11.48 14.08 -1.71
CA SER A 41 -10.78 12.99 -2.39
C SER A 41 -11.19 11.62 -1.83
N ASP A 42 -11.33 11.53 -0.51
CA ASP A 42 -11.57 10.29 0.20
C ASP A 42 -13.04 9.89 0.06
N ALA A 43 -13.97 10.85 0.13
CA ALA A 43 -15.39 10.65 -0.20
C ALA A 43 -15.55 10.06 -1.62
N LEU A 44 -14.78 10.56 -2.60
CA LEU A 44 -14.79 10.03 -3.97
C LEU A 44 -14.24 8.61 -4.05
N LEU A 45 -13.24 8.24 -3.25
CA LEU A 45 -12.74 6.86 -3.19
C LEU A 45 -13.75 5.92 -2.52
N VAL A 46 -14.44 6.36 -1.47
CA VAL A 46 -15.55 5.62 -0.85
C VAL A 46 -16.70 5.42 -1.85
N ALA A 47 -17.03 6.45 -2.63
CA ALA A 47 -18.00 6.36 -3.71
C ALA A 47 -17.55 5.38 -4.81
N ALA A 48 -16.26 5.36 -5.13
CA ALA A 48 -15.69 4.41 -6.09
C ALA A 48 -15.83 2.96 -5.61
N PHE A 49 -15.50 2.70 -4.34
CA PHE A 49 -15.68 1.39 -3.72
C PHE A 49 -17.15 0.95 -3.76
N THR A 50 -18.06 1.84 -3.34
CA THR A 50 -19.51 1.57 -3.34
C THR A 50 -20.03 1.26 -4.74
N ALA A 51 -19.65 2.06 -5.74
CA ALA A 51 -20.04 1.84 -7.14
C ALA A 51 -19.51 0.50 -7.67
N GLN A 52 -18.25 0.17 -7.38
CA GLN A 52 -17.64 -1.10 -7.80
C GLN A 52 -18.32 -2.30 -7.11
N SER A 53 -18.63 -2.21 -5.82
CA SER A 53 -19.39 -3.23 -5.08
C SER A 53 -20.75 -3.50 -5.72
N ASN A 54 -21.44 -2.44 -6.16
CA ASN A 54 -22.73 -2.49 -6.85
C ASN A 54 -22.62 -2.91 -8.34
N GLY A 55 -21.42 -3.17 -8.86
CA GLY A 55 -21.20 -3.57 -10.24
C GLY A 55 -21.14 -2.43 -11.26
N ASP A 56 -21.14 -1.17 -10.83
CA ASP A 56 -20.97 0.00 -11.69
C ASP A 56 -19.48 0.36 -11.84
N ALA A 57 -18.78 -0.47 -12.60
CA ALA A 57 -17.35 -0.30 -12.92
C ALA A 57 -17.04 1.06 -13.58
N LYS A 58 -17.99 1.59 -14.36
CA LYS A 58 -17.81 2.88 -15.05
C LYS A 58 -17.78 4.01 -14.03
N LEU A 59 -18.80 4.10 -13.18
CA LEU A 59 -18.87 5.12 -12.15
C LEU A 59 -17.70 4.99 -11.16
N ALA A 60 -17.34 3.77 -10.79
CA ALA A 60 -16.21 3.53 -9.90
C ALA A 60 -14.91 4.13 -10.45
N LYS A 61 -14.62 3.87 -11.73
CA LYS A 61 -13.42 4.41 -12.38
C LYS A 61 -13.48 5.94 -12.56
N GLN A 62 -14.66 6.49 -12.82
CA GLN A 62 -14.84 7.95 -12.86
C GLN A 62 -14.58 8.59 -11.50
N ALA A 63 -15.11 8.02 -10.42
CA ALA A 63 -14.89 8.52 -9.07
C ALA A 63 -13.40 8.45 -8.65
N VAL A 64 -12.69 7.36 -8.96
CA VAL A 64 -11.21 7.27 -8.79
C VAL A 64 -10.50 8.38 -9.54
N HIS A 65 -10.83 8.58 -10.82
CA HIS A 65 -10.22 9.62 -11.65
C HIS A 65 -10.42 11.00 -11.02
N GLN A 66 -11.65 11.34 -10.62
CA GLN A 66 -11.96 12.62 -10.01
C GLN A 66 -11.25 12.82 -8.66
N SER A 67 -11.13 11.77 -7.83
CA SER A 67 -10.36 11.81 -6.59
C SER A 67 -8.90 12.18 -6.85
N LEU A 68 -8.27 11.52 -7.82
CA LEU A 68 -6.86 11.76 -8.16
C LEU A 68 -6.62 13.16 -8.72
N LEU A 69 -7.58 13.77 -9.43
CA LEU A 69 -7.46 15.18 -9.84
C LEU A 69 -7.31 16.11 -8.63
N LEU A 70 -8.08 15.86 -7.56
CA LEU A 70 -8.01 16.65 -6.33
C LEU A 70 -6.69 16.40 -5.59
N GLN A 71 -6.30 15.13 -5.41
CA GLN A 71 -5.07 14.77 -4.71
C GLN A 71 -3.82 15.34 -5.39
N TYR A 72 -3.75 15.29 -6.71
CA TYR A 72 -2.65 15.91 -7.46
C TYR A 72 -2.60 17.43 -7.30
N GLY A 73 -3.78 18.05 -7.21
CA GLY A 73 -3.90 19.47 -6.88
C GLY A 73 -3.31 19.79 -5.51
N ASP A 74 -3.66 19.01 -4.49
CA ASP A 74 -3.20 19.20 -3.12
C ASP A 74 -1.68 19.00 -2.97
N LYS A 75 -1.10 17.99 -3.64
CA LYS A 75 0.36 17.72 -3.66
C LYS A 75 1.17 18.90 -4.22
N LEU A 76 0.58 19.74 -5.07
CA LEU A 76 1.24 20.90 -5.69
C LEU A 76 1.05 22.21 -4.90
N GLY A 77 0.39 22.16 -3.73
CA GLY A 77 0.21 23.29 -2.83
C GLY A 77 -0.93 24.24 -3.22
N LYS A 78 -0.88 25.48 -2.72
CA LYS A 78 -2.01 26.43 -2.75
C LYS A 78 -2.61 26.69 -4.15
N ASP A 79 -1.77 26.78 -5.18
CA ASP A 79 -2.19 26.98 -6.59
C ASP A 79 -2.17 25.67 -7.41
N GLY A 80 -2.01 24.54 -6.72
CA GLY A 80 -1.66 23.26 -7.31
C GLY A 80 -2.69 22.72 -8.29
N LEU A 81 -3.99 22.84 -7.98
CA LEU A 81 -5.07 22.45 -8.92
C LEU A 81 -4.96 23.21 -10.24
N ARG A 82 -4.78 24.53 -10.20
CA ARG A 82 -4.66 25.34 -11.42
C ARG A 82 -3.45 24.91 -12.24
N LEU A 83 -2.30 24.71 -11.59
CA LEU A 83 -1.06 24.28 -12.25
C LEU A 83 -1.20 22.89 -12.87
N PHE A 84 -1.83 21.96 -12.15
CA PHE A 84 -2.12 20.62 -12.62
C PHE A 84 -3.00 20.66 -13.88
N PHE A 85 -4.17 21.30 -13.83
CA PHE A 85 -5.07 21.37 -14.98
C PHE A 85 -4.45 22.12 -16.15
N GLN A 86 -3.69 23.20 -15.91
CA GLN A 86 -2.94 23.88 -16.96
C GLN A 86 -1.97 22.92 -17.67
N ARG A 87 -1.23 22.10 -16.90
CA ARG A 87 -0.29 21.12 -17.45
C ARG A 87 -0.98 20.02 -18.26
N MET A 88 -2.14 19.55 -17.78
CA MET A 88 -2.92 18.48 -18.41
C MET A 88 -3.60 18.97 -19.69
N VAL A 89 -4.18 20.16 -19.71
CA VAL A 89 -4.82 20.75 -20.90
C VAL A 89 -3.78 21.11 -21.97
N GLN A 90 -2.60 21.62 -21.58
CA GLN A 90 -1.52 21.97 -22.52
C GLN A 90 -0.80 20.77 -23.15
N GLY A 91 -1.23 19.52 -22.89
CA GLY A 91 -0.79 18.34 -23.65
C GLY A 91 0.54 17.72 -23.17
N GLY A 92 0.76 17.64 -21.86
CA GLY A 92 1.92 16.94 -21.31
C GLY A 92 1.85 15.42 -21.45
N GLN A 93 2.35 14.86 -22.55
CA GLN A 93 2.35 13.41 -22.80
C GLN A 93 2.90 12.58 -21.62
N ALA A 94 4.00 13.03 -21.00
CA ALA A 94 4.56 12.37 -19.82
C ALA A 94 3.61 12.45 -18.60
N ALA A 95 3.05 13.62 -18.32
CA ALA A 95 2.11 13.83 -17.22
C ALA A 95 0.81 13.03 -17.43
N HIS A 96 0.30 12.97 -18.67
CA HIS A 96 -0.85 12.14 -19.04
C HIS A 96 -0.59 10.66 -18.82
N LYS A 97 0.60 10.18 -19.19
CA LYS A 97 0.98 8.78 -19.00
C LYS A 97 1.05 8.41 -17.52
N ILE A 98 1.70 9.24 -16.70
CA ILE A 98 1.83 9.03 -15.25
C ILE A 98 0.44 9.06 -14.61
N PHE A 99 -0.33 10.12 -14.83
CA PHE A 99 -1.67 10.26 -14.26
C PHE A 99 -2.60 9.10 -14.67
N ARG A 100 -2.54 8.67 -15.94
CA ARG A 100 -3.31 7.52 -16.39
C ARG A 100 -2.90 6.24 -15.65
N LYS A 101 -1.59 5.99 -15.51
CA LYS A 101 -1.10 4.82 -14.77
C LYS A 101 -1.65 4.81 -13.35
N ASP A 102 -1.60 5.94 -12.66
CA ASP A 102 -2.09 6.03 -11.28
C ASP A 102 -3.60 5.81 -11.17
N VAL A 103 -4.39 6.31 -12.13
CA VAL A 103 -5.83 6.03 -12.21
C VAL A 103 -6.09 4.54 -12.41
N GLU A 104 -5.37 3.88 -13.30
CA GLU A 104 -5.52 2.44 -13.54
C GLU A 104 -5.11 1.61 -12.32
N ASP A 105 -3.97 1.94 -11.69
CA ASP A 105 -3.44 1.22 -10.53
C ASP A 105 -4.36 1.39 -9.31
N THR A 106 -4.84 2.61 -9.07
CA THR A 106 -5.79 2.91 -7.99
C THR A 106 -7.13 2.22 -8.23
N TYR A 107 -7.65 2.25 -9.46
CA TYR A 107 -8.88 1.53 -9.79
C TYR A 107 -8.72 0.02 -9.64
N ALA A 108 -7.60 -0.55 -10.09
CA ALA A 108 -7.30 -1.97 -9.90
C ALA A 108 -7.24 -2.33 -8.41
N HIS A 109 -6.70 -1.44 -7.57
CA HIS A 109 -6.72 -1.61 -6.13
C HIS A 109 -8.15 -1.62 -5.56
N VAL A 110 -9.01 -0.68 -5.97
CA VAL A 110 -10.43 -0.66 -5.58
C VAL A 110 -11.14 -1.97 -5.97
N VAL A 111 -10.92 -2.46 -7.20
CA VAL A 111 -11.49 -3.73 -7.66
C VAL A 111 -11.05 -4.91 -6.78
N ARG A 112 -9.75 -5.00 -6.48
CA ARG A 112 -9.22 -6.05 -5.58
C ARG A 112 -9.84 -5.98 -4.19
N ARG A 113 -9.95 -4.79 -3.61
CA ARG A 113 -10.54 -4.59 -2.28
C ARG A 113 -12.01 -5.00 -2.25
N VAL A 114 -12.80 -4.64 -3.28
CA VAL A 114 -14.20 -5.07 -3.37
C VAL A 114 -14.32 -6.59 -3.49
N GLU A 115 -13.44 -7.25 -4.26
CA GLU A 115 -13.45 -8.71 -4.38
C GLU A 115 -13.14 -9.38 -3.03
N ILE A 116 -12.13 -8.89 -2.31
CA ILE A 116 -11.77 -9.40 -0.97
C ILE A 116 -12.96 -9.25 -0.01
N THR A 117 -13.56 -8.05 0.08
CA THR A 117 -14.71 -7.82 0.97
C THR A 117 -15.89 -8.73 0.63
N LYS A 118 -16.15 -8.99 -0.66
CA LYS A 118 -17.20 -9.95 -1.07
C LYS A 118 -16.89 -11.38 -0.65
N GLN A 119 -15.61 -11.78 -0.70
CA GLN A 119 -15.19 -13.11 -0.23
C GLN A 119 -15.32 -13.24 1.29
N GLU A 120 -14.96 -12.21 2.05
CA GLU A 120 -15.13 -12.13 3.50
C GLU A 120 -16.62 -12.21 3.89
N GLU A 121 -17.48 -11.43 3.23
CA GLU A 121 -18.94 -11.46 3.44
C GLU A 121 -19.54 -12.84 3.13
N ALA A 122 -19.07 -13.50 2.06
CA ALA A 122 -19.52 -14.84 1.68
C ALA A 122 -19.05 -15.93 2.66
N ALA A 123 -17.86 -15.76 3.26
CA ALA A 123 -17.32 -16.65 4.28
C ALA A 123 -18.01 -16.46 5.65
N GLY A 124 -18.67 -15.32 5.88
CA GLY A 124 -19.41 -15.01 7.10
C GLY A 124 -18.52 -14.91 8.35
N GLN A 125 -17.21 -14.70 8.17
CA GLN A 125 -16.24 -14.59 9.26
C GLN A 125 -15.37 -13.36 9.05
N GLU A 126 -15.21 -12.59 10.11
CA GLU A 126 -14.25 -11.47 10.18
C GLU A 126 -12.82 -12.04 10.16
N GLN A 127 -11.97 -11.46 9.31
CA GLN A 127 -10.61 -11.93 9.03
C GLN A 127 -9.61 -10.79 9.20
N ILE A 128 -8.38 -11.13 9.59
CA ILE A 128 -7.27 -10.16 9.65
C ILE A 128 -6.49 -10.18 8.34
N GLN A 129 -6.29 -9.01 7.75
CA GLN A 129 -5.54 -8.83 6.51
C GLN A 129 -4.55 -7.66 6.63
N LEU A 130 -3.33 -7.88 6.14
CA LEU A 130 -2.33 -6.81 5.95
C LEU A 130 -2.59 -6.09 4.64
N VAL A 131 -2.75 -4.77 4.70
CA VAL A 131 -3.07 -3.91 3.56
C VAL A 131 -2.21 -2.67 3.65
N ALA A 132 -1.61 -2.27 2.52
CA ALA A 132 -0.91 -1.01 2.43
C ALA A 132 -1.93 0.14 2.52
N GLU A 133 -1.65 1.14 3.37
CA GLU A 133 -2.52 2.31 3.53
C GLU A 133 -2.64 3.12 2.22
N ASN A 134 -1.56 3.13 1.42
CA ASN A 134 -1.44 3.90 0.19
C ASN A 134 -0.74 3.08 -0.90
N PRO A 135 -1.04 3.32 -2.20
CA PRO A 135 -0.49 2.53 -3.31
C PRO A 135 1.03 2.56 -3.45
N GLU A 136 1.69 3.57 -2.88
CA GLU A 136 3.14 3.75 -2.91
C GLU A 136 3.85 2.96 -1.80
N THR A 137 3.12 2.54 -0.76
CA THR A 137 3.67 1.76 0.35
C THR A 137 3.77 0.29 -0.02
N VAL A 138 4.99 -0.25 0.02
CA VAL A 138 5.22 -1.68 -0.21
C VAL A 138 5.38 -2.38 1.13
N ILE A 139 4.46 -3.30 1.42
CA ILE A 139 4.61 -4.23 2.53
C ILE A 139 5.59 -5.32 2.09
N SER A 140 6.68 -5.47 2.83
CA SER A 140 7.66 -6.54 2.64
C SER A 140 7.98 -7.23 3.97
N PHE A 141 8.64 -8.39 3.89
CA PHE A 141 8.95 -9.22 5.05
C PHE A 141 10.45 -9.48 5.17
N ASN A 142 11.04 -9.03 6.28
CA ASN A 142 12.43 -9.29 6.66
C ASN A 142 12.51 -10.59 7.44
N VAL A 143 12.37 -11.70 6.73
CA VAL A 143 12.37 -13.04 7.32
C VAL A 143 13.81 -13.45 7.65
N PRO A 144 14.12 -13.85 8.90
CA PRO A 144 15.45 -14.33 9.24
C PRO A 144 15.69 -15.73 8.65
N ASP A 145 16.85 -15.94 8.05
CA ASP A 145 17.26 -17.24 7.50
C ASP A 145 17.75 -18.22 8.58
N GLY A 146 18.12 -17.70 9.76
CA GLY A 146 18.63 -18.47 10.88
C GLY A 146 18.85 -17.63 12.13
N PRO A 147 19.37 -18.25 13.21
CA PRO A 147 19.85 -17.49 14.37
C PRO A 147 21.05 -16.62 13.99
N PRO A 148 21.38 -15.59 14.77
CA PRO A 148 22.53 -14.73 14.50
C PRO A 148 23.84 -15.55 14.46
N PRO A 149 24.77 -15.24 13.54
CA PRO A 149 26.05 -15.91 13.46
C PRO A 149 26.91 -15.66 14.71
N GLU A 150 27.80 -16.60 15.02
CA GLU A 150 28.73 -16.47 16.16
C GLU A 150 29.62 -15.22 16.01
N GLN A 151 30.14 -15.02 14.79
CA GLN A 151 30.91 -13.85 14.41
C GLN A 151 29.99 -12.88 13.64
N LEU A 152 29.72 -11.72 14.24
CA LEU A 152 28.91 -10.66 13.65
C LEU A 152 29.80 -9.44 13.40
N GLN A 153 29.86 -8.98 12.16
CA GLN A 153 30.57 -7.76 11.76
C GLN A 153 29.54 -6.79 11.18
N LEU A 154 29.61 -5.53 11.58
CA LEU A 154 28.68 -4.49 11.11
C LEU A 154 29.38 -3.65 10.05
N GLU A 155 28.95 -3.78 8.80
CA GLU A 155 29.49 -3.02 7.68
C GLU A 155 28.45 -2.06 7.11
N GLY A 156 28.89 -0.87 6.67
CA GLY A 156 28.05 0.14 6.05
C GLY A 156 28.00 1.48 6.80
N PRO A 157 27.60 2.57 6.13
CA PRO A 157 27.50 3.88 6.76
C PRO A 157 26.46 3.87 7.88
N GLY A 158 26.82 4.36 9.07
CA GLY A 158 25.94 4.44 10.23
C GLY A 158 26.09 3.28 11.23
N THR A 159 26.95 2.30 10.95
CA THR A 159 27.23 1.19 11.89
C THR A 159 28.34 1.52 12.90
N GLU A 160 29.03 2.65 12.75
CA GLU A 160 30.27 2.96 13.48
C GLU A 160 30.07 3.11 15.00
N ASN A 161 28.85 3.40 15.43
CA ASN A 161 28.49 3.59 16.85
C ASN A 161 27.51 2.52 17.38
N MET A 162 27.26 1.46 16.62
CA MET A 162 26.31 0.41 17.03
C MET A 162 27.01 -0.61 17.95
N ASP A 163 26.32 -1.03 19.01
CA ASP A 163 26.77 -2.11 19.88
C ASP A 163 26.46 -3.47 19.23
N ILE A 164 27.50 -4.23 18.90
CA ILE A 164 27.40 -5.57 18.30
C ILE A 164 26.57 -6.51 19.18
N GLU A 165 26.64 -6.40 20.51
CA GLU A 165 25.83 -7.22 21.41
C GLU A 165 24.34 -6.87 21.34
N GLU A 166 24.01 -5.59 21.21
CA GLU A 166 22.62 -5.14 21.04
C GLU A 166 22.06 -5.59 19.69
N VAL A 167 22.84 -5.48 18.61
CA VAL A 167 22.43 -5.99 17.29
C VAL A 167 22.22 -7.51 17.34
N ARG A 168 23.13 -8.26 17.96
CA ARG A 168 22.97 -9.70 18.12
C ARG A 168 21.69 -10.05 18.88
N LYS A 169 21.37 -9.33 19.96
CA LYS A 169 20.12 -9.51 20.72
C LYS A 169 18.88 -9.22 19.86
N ALA A 170 18.90 -8.17 19.05
CA ALA A 170 17.80 -7.84 18.15
C ALA A 170 17.59 -8.92 17.08
N LEU A 171 18.66 -9.40 16.44
CA LEU A 171 18.61 -10.49 15.48
C LEU A 171 18.13 -11.80 16.12
N GLN A 172 18.57 -12.10 17.34
CA GLN A 172 18.11 -13.28 18.08
C GLN A 172 16.61 -13.18 18.40
N MET A 173 16.15 -12.02 18.88
CA MET A 173 14.74 -11.78 19.16
C MET A 173 13.87 -11.95 17.91
N ARG A 174 14.33 -11.42 16.76
CA ARG A 174 13.66 -11.62 15.46
C ARG A 174 13.54 -13.11 15.12
N TRP A 175 14.63 -13.86 15.26
CA TRP A 175 14.65 -15.31 15.02
C TRP A 175 13.71 -16.07 15.95
N ASP A 176 13.76 -15.80 17.25
CA ASP A 176 12.92 -16.48 18.25
C ASP A 176 11.43 -16.22 18.02
N LEU A 177 11.07 -14.97 17.71
CA LEU A 177 9.70 -14.61 17.35
C LEU A 177 9.26 -15.33 16.07
N PHE A 178 10.10 -15.36 15.03
CA PHE A 178 9.81 -16.09 13.80
C PHE A 178 9.57 -17.57 14.05
N GLN A 179 10.42 -18.22 14.86
CA GLN A 179 10.28 -19.64 15.23
C GLN A 179 9.02 -19.93 16.06
N SER A 180 8.53 -18.94 16.82
CA SER A 180 7.29 -19.08 17.59
C SER A 180 6.01 -19.04 16.75
N LEU A 181 6.09 -18.58 15.49
CA LEU A 181 4.93 -18.50 14.59
C LEU A 181 4.44 -19.88 14.17
N ALA A 182 3.16 -19.99 13.78
CA ALA A 182 2.62 -21.22 13.24
C ALA A 182 3.37 -21.62 11.94
N PRO A 183 3.66 -22.91 11.70
CA PRO A 183 4.41 -23.36 10.51
C PRO A 183 3.85 -22.85 9.17
N PRO A 184 2.52 -22.82 8.94
CA PRO A 184 1.98 -22.27 7.69
C PRO A 184 2.31 -20.80 7.48
N LEU A 185 2.38 -20.01 8.57
CA LEU A 185 2.73 -18.59 8.49
C LEU A 185 4.22 -18.40 8.24
N GLN A 186 5.08 -19.22 8.85
CA GLN A 186 6.51 -19.23 8.55
C GLN A 186 6.78 -19.52 7.07
N GLU A 187 6.10 -20.51 6.50
CA GLU A 187 6.20 -20.86 5.08
C GLU A 187 5.71 -19.73 4.18
N ALA A 188 4.57 -19.12 4.50
CA ALA A 188 4.04 -17.99 3.74
C ALA A 188 5.00 -16.78 3.77
N LEU A 189 5.55 -16.45 4.95
CA LEU A 189 6.51 -15.34 5.10
C LEU A 189 7.76 -15.55 4.25
N LYS A 190 8.30 -16.77 4.21
CA LYS A 190 9.48 -17.13 3.41
C LYS A 190 9.29 -16.91 1.90
N THR A 191 8.04 -16.90 1.41
CA THR A 191 7.77 -16.57 0.01
C THR A 191 7.94 -15.09 -0.31
N GLY A 192 7.86 -14.21 0.70
CA GLY A 192 7.83 -12.76 0.53
C GLY A 192 6.55 -12.22 -0.11
N GLU A 193 5.58 -13.07 -0.43
CA GLU A 193 4.33 -12.68 -1.10
C GLU A 193 3.26 -12.31 -0.08
N LEU A 194 2.84 -11.03 -0.07
CA LEU A 194 1.78 -10.50 0.79
C LEU A 194 0.48 -11.31 0.68
N GLU A 195 0.13 -11.76 -0.53
CA GLU A 195 -1.09 -12.54 -0.78
C GLU A 195 -1.08 -13.88 -0.02
N LYS A 196 0.03 -14.61 -0.03
CA LYS A 196 0.17 -15.88 0.70
C LYS A 196 0.12 -15.66 2.21
N VAL A 197 0.75 -14.60 2.71
CA VAL A 197 0.68 -14.24 4.13
C VAL A 197 -0.76 -13.92 4.55
N ASN A 198 -1.48 -13.15 3.73
CA ASN A 198 -2.88 -12.81 3.98
C ASN A 198 -3.83 -14.01 3.92
N GLN A 199 -3.58 -14.98 3.04
CA GLN A 199 -4.36 -16.24 3.01
C GLN A 199 -4.23 -17.00 4.33
N VAL A 200 -3.02 -17.06 4.90
CA VAL A 200 -2.78 -17.75 6.17
C VAL A 200 -3.37 -16.97 7.35
N LEU A 201 -3.21 -15.64 7.38
CA LEU A 201 -3.81 -14.80 8.42
C LEU A 201 -5.35 -14.85 8.40
N GLY A 202 -5.96 -14.86 7.21
CA GLY A 202 -7.42 -14.93 7.05
C GLY A 202 -8.02 -16.28 7.45
N ALA A 203 -7.23 -17.35 7.51
CA ALA A 203 -7.67 -18.66 7.98
C ALA A 203 -7.53 -18.86 9.51
N MET A 204 -6.83 -17.95 10.20
CA MET A 204 -6.67 -17.98 11.66
C MET A 204 -7.89 -17.37 12.37
N SER A 205 -8.05 -17.68 13.65
CA SER A 205 -8.98 -16.89 14.49
C SER A 205 -8.45 -15.47 14.67
N ILE A 206 -9.33 -14.48 14.85
CA ILE A 206 -8.95 -13.06 15.07
C ILE A 206 -7.86 -12.92 16.14
N PRO A 207 -7.98 -13.52 17.34
CA PRO A 207 -6.97 -13.35 18.38
C PRO A 207 -5.60 -13.93 17.99
N GLU A 208 -5.59 -15.05 17.26
CA GLU A 208 -4.35 -15.68 16.78
C GLU A 208 -3.69 -14.81 15.70
N ALA A 209 -4.47 -14.35 14.72
CA ALA A 209 -3.98 -13.51 13.64
C ALA A 209 -3.44 -12.17 14.16
N GLU A 210 -4.15 -11.52 15.08
CA GLU A 210 -3.65 -10.29 15.71
C GLU A 210 -2.36 -10.53 16.48
N ASN A 211 -2.26 -11.64 17.22
CA ASN A 211 -1.04 -11.98 17.95
C ASN A 211 0.12 -12.23 16.98
N ALA A 212 -0.13 -12.91 15.86
CA ALA A 212 0.84 -13.11 14.80
C ALA A 212 1.33 -11.77 14.23
N VAL A 213 0.43 -10.85 13.87
CA VAL A 213 0.80 -9.53 13.35
C VAL A 213 1.63 -8.74 14.38
N ARG A 214 1.25 -8.77 15.66
CA ARG A 214 2.04 -8.15 16.74
C ARG A 214 3.46 -8.71 16.83
N MET A 215 3.62 -10.04 16.72
CA MET A 215 4.96 -10.67 16.72
C MET A 215 5.78 -10.28 15.50
N LEU A 216 5.16 -10.15 14.32
CA LEU A 216 5.84 -9.70 13.09
C LEU A 216 6.36 -8.27 13.23
N ASP A 217 5.55 -7.38 13.80
CA ASP A 217 5.93 -5.99 14.06
C ASP A 217 7.04 -5.89 15.11
N MET A 218 6.86 -6.55 16.27
CA MET A 218 7.86 -6.56 17.35
C MET A 218 9.21 -7.15 16.92
N GLY A 219 9.21 -8.15 16.04
CA GLY A 219 10.44 -8.74 15.50
C GLY A 219 11.10 -7.93 14.39
N GLY A 220 10.45 -6.85 13.92
CA GLY A 220 10.87 -6.12 12.71
C GLY A 220 10.84 -6.99 11.46
N ILE A 221 10.01 -8.05 11.46
CA ILE A 221 9.78 -8.92 10.30
C ILE A 221 8.86 -8.22 9.31
N LEU A 222 7.86 -7.48 9.79
CA LEU A 222 7.00 -6.66 8.94
C LEU A 222 7.70 -5.33 8.61
N SER A 223 7.76 -4.96 7.34
CA SER A 223 8.38 -3.71 6.88
C SER A 223 7.47 -2.95 5.93
N PHE A 224 7.40 -1.63 6.13
CA PHE A 224 6.69 -0.68 5.28
C PHE A 224 7.74 0.21 4.61
N ALA A 225 8.29 -0.25 3.49
CA ALA A 225 9.28 0.52 2.76
C ALA A 225 8.59 1.32 1.65
N GLU A 226 8.90 2.62 1.56
CA GLU A 226 8.94 3.31 0.27
C GLU A 226 10.19 2.76 -0.45
N GLU A 227 10.07 2.24 -1.68
CA GLU A 227 11.14 1.52 -2.42
C GLU A 227 12.57 1.96 -2.03
N GLY A 228 13.30 1.15 -1.23
CA GLY A 228 14.64 1.60 -0.83
C GLY A 228 15.56 0.69 -0.01
N ILE A 229 15.08 -0.17 0.89
CA ILE A 229 16.00 -0.95 1.73
C ILE A 229 15.44 -2.36 1.97
N ARG A 230 16.11 -3.36 1.39
CA ARG A 230 15.93 -4.78 1.67
C ARG A 230 17.14 -5.25 2.49
N ASP A 231 16.90 -5.90 3.63
CA ASP A 231 17.94 -6.53 4.43
C ASP A 231 18.49 -7.75 3.67
N GLU A 232 19.76 -7.71 3.28
CA GLU A 232 20.45 -8.79 2.54
C GLU A 232 21.51 -9.51 3.41
N THR A 233 21.36 -9.48 4.74
CA THR A 233 22.27 -10.22 5.63
C THR A 233 22.09 -11.74 5.44
N GLY A 234 23.15 -12.42 4.96
CA GLY A 234 23.20 -13.89 4.84
C GLY A 234 23.45 -14.45 3.43
N LYS A 235 23.55 -13.62 2.38
CA LYS A 235 23.78 -14.08 0.99
C LYS A 235 25.23 -14.11 0.51
N ALA A 236 26.19 -13.83 1.38
CA ALA A 236 27.61 -14.00 1.06
C ALA A 236 28.04 -15.37 1.55
N ASP A 237 28.00 -16.38 0.67
CA ASP A 237 28.84 -17.59 0.65
C ASP A 237 28.18 -18.64 -0.26
N GLU A 238 28.22 -18.48 -1.59
CA GLU A 238 28.01 -19.57 -2.57
C GLU A 238 28.20 -19.08 -4.03
N ALA A 239 29.30 -18.37 -4.32
CA ALA A 239 29.73 -18.13 -5.70
C ALA A 239 31.19 -17.65 -5.70
N ASP A 240 32.15 -18.57 -5.51
CA ASP A 240 33.53 -18.41 -6.02
C ASP A 240 34.42 -19.62 -5.62
N GLU A 241 33.99 -20.86 -5.87
CA GLU A 241 34.91 -22.01 -5.92
C GLU A 241 34.42 -23.05 -6.94
N GLU A 242 34.84 -22.91 -8.21
CA GLU A 242 34.92 -23.94 -9.28
C GLU A 242 35.27 -23.17 -10.59
N GLU A 243 36.36 -23.35 -11.33
CA GLU A 243 37.46 -24.30 -11.39
C GLU A 243 38.68 -23.55 -11.97
N VAL A 244 39.86 -23.79 -11.39
CA VAL A 244 41.15 -23.63 -12.07
C VAL A 244 41.66 -25.05 -12.31
N ASP A 245 41.61 -25.50 -13.56
CA ASP A 245 42.67 -26.30 -14.21
C ASP A 245 42.47 -26.33 -15.74
#